data_AF-A0A9D5Z369-F1
#
_entry.id   AF-A0A9D5Z369-F1
#
_cell.length_a   1.000
_cell.length_b   1.000
_cell.length_c   1.000
_cell.angle_alpha   90.00
_cell.angle_beta   90.00
_cell.angle_gamma   90.00
#
_symmetry.space_group_name_H-M   'P 1'
#
loop_
_entity.id
_entity.type
_entity.pdbx_description
1 polymer ?
#
loop_
_entity_poly.entity_id
_entity_poly.type
_entity_poly.pdbx_seq_one_letter_code
_entity_poly.pdbx_strand_id
1 'polypeptide(L)'
;MAKRSKSQTELTINQIMDEALKQILTIGFDAMSYTTLSEATGISRTGISHHFPKKTDFLVKLDDKIGSMFIDSLDFSDTNKLEKSWMDALDRPKSRATLRLFFSLCGSSCNRVKLFKAVVQARESAIEALGTSGENCINLLLGRSAIILISEKDNA
;
A
#
# COMPACT_ATOMS: atom_id res chain seq x y z
N MET A 1 1.65 7.86 -39.14
CA MET A 1 1.47 7.31 -37.78
C MET A 1 1.50 8.45 -36.78
N ALA A 2 0.38 8.77 -36.15
CA ALA A 2 0.32 9.86 -35.19
C ALA A 2 1.12 9.50 -33.92
N LYS A 3 2.17 10.27 -33.62
CA LYS A 3 2.81 10.31 -32.30
C LYS A 3 1.69 10.48 -31.28
N ARG A 4 1.41 9.47 -30.43
CA ARG A 4 0.59 9.67 -29.24
C ARG A 4 1.16 10.89 -28.51
N SER A 5 0.33 11.89 -28.23
CA SER A 5 0.76 13.05 -27.44
C SER A 5 1.25 12.55 -26.07
N LYS A 6 2.20 13.25 -25.45
CA LYS A 6 2.68 12.90 -24.10
C LYS A 6 1.52 12.72 -23.11
N SER A 7 0.45 13.50 -23.24
CA SER A 7 -0.73 13.41 -22.38
C SER A 7 -1.50 12.08 -22.51
N GLN A 8 -1.59 11.50 -23.71
CA GLN A 8 -2.30 10.23 -23.89
C GLN A 8 -1.55 9.06 -23.21
N THR A 9 -0.22 9.13 -23.21
CA THR A 9 0.63 8.14 -22.54
C THR A 9 0.50 8.26 -21.02
N GLU A 10 0.48 9.48 -20.48
CA GLU A 10 0.28 9.72 -19.05
C GLU A 10 -1.10 9.25 -18.57
N LEU A 11 -2.17 9.53 -19.33
CA LEU A 11 -3.52 9.02 -19.02
C LEU A 11 -3.56 7.49 -18.97
N THR A 12 -2.90 6.84 -19.92
CA THR A 12 -2.82 5.36 -19.95
C THR A 12 -2.08 4.83 -18.72
N ILE A 13 -0.96 5.44 -18.35
CA ILE A 13 -0.19 5.04 -17.16
C ILE A 13 -1.03 5.22 -15.89
N ASN A 14 -1.72 6.36 -15.75
CA ASN A 14 -2.57 6.63 -14.59
C ASN A 14 -3.72 5.61 -14.47
N GLN A 15 -4.37 5.27 -15.59
CA GLN A 15 -5.42 4.26 -15.60
C GLN A 15 -4.91 2.89 -15.13
N ILE A 16 -3.73 2.46 -15.62
CA ILE A 16 -3.10 1.21 -15.16
C ILE A 16 -2.82 1.28 -13.66
N MET A 17 -2.30 2.41 -13.18
CA MET A 17 -1.92 2.58 -11.78
C MET A 17 -3.12 2.59 -10.83
N ASP A 18 -4.22 3.24 -11.22
CA ASP A 18 -5.44 3.28 -10.41
C ASP A 18 -6.08 1.89 -10.30
N GLU A 19 -6.11 1.13 -11.39
CA GLU A 19 -6.61 -0.24 -11.36
C GLU A 19 -5.66 -1.18 -10.61
N ALA A 20 -4.33 -1.01 -10.75
CA ALA A 20 -3.35 -1.76 -9.96
C ALA A 20 -3.52 -1.50 -8.46
N LEU A 21 -3.68 -0.24 -8.05
CA LEU A 21 -3.94 0.11 -6.66
C LEU A 21 -5.22 -0.57 -6.15
N LYS A 22 -6.30 -0.51 -6.93
CA LYS A 22 -7.56 -1.16 -6.59
C LYS A 22 -7.39 -2.66 -6.40
N GLN A 23 -6.73 -3.36 -7.34
CA GLN A 23 -6.51 -4.81 -7.24
C GLN A 23 -5.63 -5.18 -6.05
N ILE A 24 -4.53 -4.44 -5.82
CA ILE A 24 -3.65 -4.65 -4.67
C ILE A 24 -4.42 -4.55 -3.34
N LEU A 25 -5.32 -3.57 -3.22
CA LEU A 25 -6.09 -3.36 -2.00
C LEU A 25 -7.31 -4.30 -1.86
N THR A 26 -7.73 -4.98 -2.92
CA THR A 26 -8.94 -5.84 -2.91
C THR A 26 -8.60 -7.32 -2.91
N ILE A 27 -7.85 -7.77 -3.92
CA ILE A 27 -7.47 -9.18 -4.11
C ILE A 27 -6.04 -9.48 -3.61
N GLY A 28 -5.26 -8.44 -3.33
CA GLY A 28 -3.88 -8.56 -2.84
C GLY A 28 -2.84 -8.50 -3.96
N PHE A 29 -1.62 -8.12 -3.59
CA PHE A 29 -0.52 -7.98 -4.55
C PHE A 29 -0.18 -9.30 -5.24
N ASP A 30 -0.18 -10.43 -4.53
CA ASP A 30 0.18 -11.72 -5.13
C ASP A 30 -0.82 -12.19 -6.19
N ALA A 31 -2.12 -11.98 -5.96
CA ALA A 31 -3.18 -12.33 -6.91
C ALA A 31 -3.24 -11.40 -8.14
N MET A 32 -2.83 -10.13 -8.01
CA MET A 32 -2.78 -9.19 -9.13
C MET A 32 -1.82 -9.69 -10.24
N SER A 33 -2.22 -9.61 -11.51
CA SER A 33 -1.37 -10.00 -12.64
C SER A 33 -1.53 -9.06 -13.83
N TYR A 34 -0.64 -9.17 -14.82
CA TYR A 34 -0.80 -8.46 -16.09
C TYR A 34 -2.10 -8.85 -16.81
N THR A 35 -2.57 -10.09 -16.62
CA THR A 35 -3.83 -10.57 -17.21
C THR A 35 -5.02 -9.88 -16.55
N THR A 36 -5.10 -9.88 -15.23
CA THR A 36 -6.20 -9.24 -14.49
C THR A 36 -6.24 -7.73 -14.70
N LEU A 37 -5.07 -7.08 -14.85
CA LEU A 37 -5.00 -5.66 -15.21
C LEU A 37 -5.45 -5.41 -16.66
N SER A 38 -5.09 -6.30 -17.58
CA SER A 38 -5.46 -6.17 -18.99
C SER A 38 -6.97 -6.29 -19.19
N GLU A 39 -7.58 -7.26 -18.53
CA GLU A 39 -9.03 -7.48 -18.53
C GLU A 39 -9.78 -6.29 -17.92
N ALA A 40 -9.29 -5.74 -16.81
CA ALA A 40 -9.96 -4.65 -16.10
C ALA A 40 -9.79 -3.28 -16.78
N THR A 41 -8.65 -3.01 -17.41
CA THR A 41 -8.35 -1.70 -18.05
C THR A 41 -8.64 -1.66 -19.54
N GLY A 42 -8.76 -2.82 -20.21
CA GLY A 42 -8.82 -2.93 -21.67
C GLY A 42 -7.47 -2.68 -22.37
N ILE A 43 -6.38 -2.45 -21.62
CA ILE A 43 -5.04 -2.25 -22.16
C ILE A 43 -4.38 -3.61 -22.33
N SER A 44 -3.72 -3.87 -23.46
CA SER A 44 -3.09 -5.17 -23.70
C SER A 44 -2.00 -5.49 -22.68
N ARG A 45 -1.81 -6.78 -22.38
CA ARG A 45 -0.72 -7.27 -21.50
C ARG A 45 0.65 -6.70 -21.89
N THR A 46 0.95 -6.68 -23.19
CA THR A 46 2.20 -6.10 -23.73
C THR A 46 2.27 -4.59 -23.54
N GLY A 47 1.14 -3.88 -23.68
CA GLY A 47 1.07 -2.44 -23.40
C GLY A 47 1.34 -2.12 -21.94
N ILE A 48 0.82 -2.93 -21.02
CA ILE A 48 1.10 -2.82 -19.58
C ILE A 48 2.56 -3.15 -19.29
N SER A 49 3.10 -4.25 -19.83
CA SER A 49 4.49 -4.64 -19.59
C SER A 49 5.51 -3.66 -20.16
N HIS A 50 5.13 -2.90 -21.19
CA HIS A 50 5.97 -1.83 -21.73
C HIS A 50 6.19 -0.69 -20.71
N HIS A 51 5.15 -0.34 -19.94
CA HIS A 51 5.22 0.70 -18.92
C HIS A 51 5.70 0.17 -17.55
N PHE A 52 5.45 -1.11 -17.28
CA PHE A 52 5.77 -1.79 -16.03
C PHE A 52 6.41 -3.14 -16.35
N PRO A 53 7.72 -3.19 -16.64
CA PRO A 53 8.40 -4.43 -17.02
C PRO A 53 8.37 -5.51 -15.92
N LYS A 54 8.32 -5.10 -14.64
CA LYS A 54 8.23 -6.00 -13.50
C LYS A 54 6.99 -5.68 -12.67
N LYS A 55 6.37 -6.72 -12.12
CA LYS A 55 5.23 -6.59 -11.19
C LYS A 55 5.56 -5.74 -9.95
N THR A 56 6.82 -5.75 -9.52
CA THR A 56 7.29 -4.89 -8.41
C THR A 56 7.30 -3.40 -8.75
N ASP A 57 7.33 -3.03 -10.04
CA ASP A 57 7.38 -1.62 -10.45
C ASP A 57 6.06 -0.89 -10.13
N PHE A 58 4.95 -1.63 -10.03
CA PHE A 58 3.68 -1.11 -9.51
C PHE A 58 3.82 -0.68 -8.05
N LEU A 59 4.42 -1.52 -7.21
CA LEU A 59 4.62 -1.20 -5.79
C LEU A 59 5.54 0.00 -5.62
N VAL A 60 6.64 0.08 -6.38
CA VAL A 60 7.56 1.21 -6.31
C VAL A 60 6.86 2.54 -6.62
N LYS A 61 5.99 2.57 -7.63
CA LYS A 61 5.25 3.80 -7.97
C LYS A 61 4.05 4.07 -7.06
N LEU A 62 3.44 3.04 -6.48
CA LEU A 62 2.30 3.18 -5.57
C LEU A 62 2.71 3.42 -4.12
N ASP A 63 3.97 3.14 -3.75
CA ASP A 63 4.46 3.23 -2.36
C ASP A 63 4.15 4.60 -1.74
N ASP A 64 4.51 5.69 -2.40
CA ASP A 64 4.27 7.04 -1.87
C ASP A 64 2.76 7.34 -1.72
N LYS A 65 1.91 6.87 -2.65
CA LYS A 65 0.45 7.07 -2.62
C LYS A 65 -0.23 6.23 -1.54
N ILE A 66 0.20 4.98 -1.38
CA ILE A 66 -0.30 4.07 -0.35
C ILE A 66 0.16 4.57 1.03
N GLY A 67 1.40 5.04 1.12
CA GLY A 67 1.99 5.64 2.31
C GLY A 67 1.24 6.89 2.75
N SER A 68 1.07 7.87 1.87
CA SER A 68 0.35 9.11 2.22
C SER A 68 -1.08 8.82 2.67
N MET A 69 -1.82 7.97 1.94
CA MET A 69 -3.18 7.59 2.32
C MET A 69 -3.28 6.96 3.72
N PHE A 70 -2.25 6.22 4.14
CA PHE A 70 -2.20 5.62 5.46
C PHE A 70 -1.81 6.65 6.53
N ILE A 71 -0.75 7.43 6.28
CA ILE A 71 -0.26 8.48 7.19
C ILE A 71 -1.32 9.56 7.44
N ASP A 72 -2.01 10.01 6.39
CA ASP A 72 -3.08 11.01 6.47
C ASP A 72 -4.26 10.55 7.33
N SER A 73 -4.37 9.24 7.61
CA SER A 73 -5.40 8.69 8.48
C SER A 73 -5.02 8.61 9.96
N LEU A 74 -3.76 8.94 10.31
CA LEU A 74 -3.20 8.85 11.65
C LEU A 74 -3.09 10.22 12.32
N ASP A 75 -3.32 10.26 13.63
CA ASP A 75 -3.17 11.46 14.46
C ASP A 75 -1.95 11.31 15.37
N PHE A 76 -0.89 12.06 15.08
CA PHE A 76 0.37 12.04 15.84
C PHE A 76 0.39 13.04 17.01
N SER A 77 -0.73 13.68 17.34
CA SER A 77 -0.77 14.73 18.38
C SER A 77 -0.57 14.19 19.80
N ASP A 78 -0.98 12.95 20.07
CA ASP A 78 -0.84 12.26 21.37
C ASP A 78 -0.85 10.74 21.16
N THR A 79 -0.21 10.00 22.05
CA THR A 79 -0.14 8.53 22.00
C THR A 79 -1.54 7.88 21.98
N ASN A 80 -2.50 8.38 22.77
CA ASN A 80 -3.86 7.81 22.79
C ASN A 80 -4.62 8.11 21.50
N LYS A 81 -4.37 9.28 20.90
CA LYS A 81 -4.98 9.67 19.63
C LYS A 81 -4.38 8.87 18.47
N LEU A 82 -3.08 8.60 18.52
CA LEU A 82 -2.40 7.72 17.56
C LEU A 82 -2.96 6.31 17.64
N GLU A 83 -3.08 5.76 18.85
CA GLU A 83 -3.68 4.44 19.07
C GLU A 83 -5.11 4.38 18.52
N LYS A 84 -5.95 5.35 18.87
CA LYS A 84 -7.33 5.39 18.41
C LYS A 84 -7.43 5.53 16.88
N SER A 85 -6.72 6.50 16.29
CA SER A 85 -6.75 6.73 14.84
C SER A 85 -6.20 5.54 14.05
N TRP A 86 -5.21 4.83 14.59
CA TRP A 86 -4.70 3.59 13.99
C TRP A 86 -5.73 2.46 14.02
N MET A 87 -6.42 2.27 15.15
CA MET A 87 -7.50 1.29 15.27
C MET A 87 -8.66 1.63 14.33
N ASP A 88 -9.06 2.90 14.26
CA ASP A 88 -10.08 3.39 13.31
C ASP A 88 -9.61 3.23 11.85
N ALA A 89 -8.31 3.25 11.58
CA ALA A 89 -7.76 2.93 10.26
C ALA A 89 -7.83 1.44 9.96
N LEU A 90 -7.60 0.56 10.94
CA LEU A 90 -7.73 -0.89 10.77
C LEU A 90 -9.17 -1.34 10.43
N ASP A 91 -10.18 -0.59 10.86
CA ASP A 91 -11.57 -0.83 10.48
C ASP A 91 -11.87 -0.45 9.02
N ARG A 92 -11.03 0.40 8.41
CA ARG A 92 -11.20 0.79 7.01
C ARG A 92 -10.56 -0.25 6.08
N PRO A 93 -11.31 -0.81 5.11
CA PRO A 93 -10.80 -1.87 4.23
C PRO A 93 -9.50 -1.50 3.50
N LYS A 94 -9.36 -0.23 3.06
CA LYS A 94 -8.16 0.25 2.35
C LYS A 94 -6.93 0.27 3.24
N SER A 95 -7.00 0.89 4.41
CA SER A 95 -5.87 0.96 5.35
C SER A 95 -5.53 -0.42 5.93
N ARG A 96 -6.54 -1.27 6.15
CA ARG A 96 -6.33 -2.68 6.47
C ARG A 96 -5.56 -3.42 5.38
N ALA A 97 -5.94 -3.25 4.12
CA ALA A 97 -5.24 -3.87 2.99
C ALA A 97 -3.81 -3.34 2.84
N THR A 98 -3.57 -2.06 3.13
CA THR A 98 -2.22 -1.48 3.23
C THR A 98 -1.36 -2.19 4.28
N LEU A 99 -1.89 -2.46 5.47
CA LEU A 99 -1.15 -3.20 6.51
C LEU A 99 -0.98 -4.68 6.16
N ARG A 100 -1.98 -5.33 5.55
CA ARG A 100 -1.82 -6.70 5.02
C ARG A 100 -0.72 -6.77 3.97
N LEU A 101 -0.67 -5.79 3.07
CA LEU A 101 0.38 -5.67 2.06
C LEU A 101 1.76 -5.50 2.72
N PHE A 102 1.87 -4.63 3.72
CA PHE A 102 3.10 -4.46 4.50
C PHE A 102 3.60 -5.80 5.07
N PHE A 103 2.75 -6.53 5.80
CA PHE A 103 3.13 -7.82 6.39
C PHE A 103 3.47 -8.88 5.33
N SER A 104 2.72 -8.91 4.22
CA SER A 104 3.01 -9.79 3.08
C SER A 104 4.39 -9.52 2.48
N LEU A 105 4.78 -8.24 2.40
CA LEU A 105 6.10 -7.83 1.91
C LEU A 105 7.21 -8.16 2.91
N CYS A 106 6.98 -8.06 4.22
CA CYS A 106 7.93 -8.47 5.25
C CYS A 106 8.24 -9.98 5.18
N GLY A 107 7.23 -10.82 4.91
CA GLY A 107 7.40 -12.27 4.78
C GLY A 107 7.94 -12.72 3.43
N SER A 108 7.88 -11.86 2.41
CA SER A 108 8.37 -12.16 1.07
C SER A 108 9.87 -11.84 0.97
N SER A 109 10.67 -12.75 0.45
CA SER A 109 12.11 -12.57 0.17
C SER A 109 12.42 -11.55 -0.96
N CYS A 110 11.48 -10.64 -1.25
CA CYS A 110 11.59 -9.63 -2.29
C CYS A 110 12.51 -8.49 -1.83
N ASN A 111 13.82 -8.73 -1.88
CA ASN A 111 14.89 -7.80 -1.51
C ASN A 111 14.92 -6.48 -2.35
N ARG A 112 13.99 -6.32 -3.30
CA ARG A 112 13.80 -5.09 -4.11
C ARG A 112 12.72 -4.16 -3.59
N VAL A 113 11.75 -4.63 -2.80
CA VAL A 113 10.75 -3.76 -2.16
C VAL A 113 11.28 -3.41 -0.77
N LYS A 114 12.39 -2.65 -0.72
CA LYS A 114 12.91 -2.04 0.52
C LYS A 114 12.10 -0.80 0.93
N LEU A 115 10.97 -0.57 0.27
CA LEU A 115 10.27 0.70 0.18
C LEU A 115 8.80 0.43 0.46
N PHE A 116 8.46 -0.08 1.64
CA PHE A 116 7.12 0.18 2.15
C PHE A 116 7.25 1.34 3.11
N LYS A 117 7.34 2.54 2.54
CA LYS A 117 7.63 3.76 3.30
C LYS A 117 6.51 4.08 4.27
N ALA A 118 5.28 3.63 4.02
CA ALA A 118 4.12 3.89 4.88
C ALA A 118 4.41 3.65 6.38
N VAL A 119 4.92 2.47 6.73
CA VAL A 119 5.16 2.11 8.14
C VAL A 119 6.42 2.78 8.68
N VAL A 120 7.45 2.94 7.83
CA VAL A 120 8.68 3.64 8.21
C VAL A 120 8.40 5.11 8.52
N GLN A 121 7.66 5.79 7.64
CA GLN A 121 7.18 7.16 7.81
C GLN A 121 6.29 7.30 9.04
N ALA A 122 5.37 6.34 9.28
CA ALA A 122 4.52 6.39 10.47
C ALA A 122 5.36 6.32 11.75
N ARG A 123 6.39 5.47 11.76
CA ARG A 123 7.35 5.39 12.87
C ARG A 123 8.17 6.67 13.01
N GLU A 124 8.69 7.23 11.93
CA GLU A 124 9.44 8.49 11.93
C GLU A 124 8.59 9.66 12.45
N SER A 125 7.37 9.82 11.96
CA SER A 125 6.44 10.86 12.42
C SER A 125 6.05 10.68 13.89
N ALA A 126 5.90 9.44 14.37
CA ALA A 126 5.63 9.17 15.78
C ALA A 126 6.85 9.47 16.67
N ILE A 127 8.07 9.19 16.19
CA ILE A 127 9.31 9.54 16.91
C ILE A 127 9.47 11.07 16.98
N GLU A 128 9.21 11.77 15.88
CA GLU A 128 9.31 13.23 15.81
C GLU A 128 8.30 13.92 16.73
N ALA A 129 7.05 13.45 16.74
CA ALA A 129 5.98 14.07 17.52
C ALA A 129 5.96 13.65 19.00
N LEU A 130 6.28 12.38 19.31
CA LEU A 130 6.04 11.77 20.62
C LEU A 130 7.30 11.11 21.24
N GLY A 131 8.44 11.18 20.56
CA GLY A 131 9.70 10.60 21.03
C GLY A 131 9.64 9.07 21.17
N THR A 132 10.33 8.54 22.18
CA THR A 132 10.38 7.09 22.48
C THR A 132 9.00 6.50 22.76
N SER A 133 8.07 7.28 23.31
CA SER A 133 6.69 6.85 23.54
C SER A 133 5.95 6.58 22.22
N GLY A 134 6.16 7.42 21.20
CA GLY A 134 5.59 7.21 19.87
C GLY A 134 6.15 5.98 19.18
N GLU A 135 7.46 5.75 19.27
CA GLU A 135 8.11 4.55 18.73
C GLU A 135 7.52 3.27 19.34
N ASN A 136 7.43 3.22 20.67
CA ASN A 136 6.87 2.07 21.38
C ASN A 136 5.39 1.86 21.03
N CYS A 137 4.63 2.95 20.87
CA CYS A 137 3.23 2.90 20.44
C CYS A 137 3.09 2.26 19.06
N ILE A 138 3.85 2.72 18.06
CA ILE A 138 3.82 2.15 16.70
C ILE A 138 4.19 0.66 16.72
N ASN A 139 5.25 0.27 17.44
CA ASN A 139 5.65 -1.13 17.54
C ASN A 139 4.54 -2.00 18.16
N LEU A 140 3.88 -1.51 19.21
CA LEU A 140 2.73 -2.17 19.84
C LEU A 140 1.54 -2.28 18.85
N LEU A 141 1.23 -1.21 18.14
CA LEU A 141 0.16 -1.15 17.15
C LEU A 141 0.40 -2.09 15.98
N LEU A 142 1.64 -2.20 15.49
CA LEU A 142 2.02 -3.19 14.47
C LEU A 142 1.79 -4.61 14.98
N GLY A 143 2.21 -4.92 16.21
CA GLY A 143 1.94 -6.22 16.84
C GLY A 143 0.45 -6.54 16.95
N ARG A 144 -0.34 -5.58 17.45
CA ARG A 144 -1.82 -5.71 17.54
C ARG A 144 -2.45 -5.90 16.15
N SER A 145 -2.01 -5.14 15.17
CA SER A 145 -2.46 -5.25 13.78
C SER A 145 -2.22 -6.66 13.24
N ALA A 146 -1.03 -7.23 13.46
CA ALA A 146 -0.73 -8.59 13.01
C ALA A 146 -1.67 -9.63 13.65
N ILE A 147 -1.95 -9.52 14.95
CA ILE A 147 -2.88 -10.42 15.65
C ILE A 147 -4.30 -10.31 15.09
N ILE A 148 -4.81 -9.08 14.92
CA ILE A 148 -6.15 -8.83 14.37
C ILE A 148 -6.27 -9.42 12.97
N LEU A 149 -5.29 -9.14 12.10
CA LEU A 149 -5.29 -9.59 10.72
C LEU A 149 -5.23 -11.12 10.59
N ILE A 150 -4.60 -11.83 11.54
CA ILE A 150 -4.60 -13.30 11.59
C ILE A 150 -5.94 -13.82 12.10
N SER A 151 -6.48 -13.24 13.19
CA SER A 151 -7.75 -13.68 13.79
C SER A 151 -8.97 -13.54 12.86
N GLU A 152 -8.91 -12.63 11.88
CA GLU A 152 -9.97 -12.47 10.89
C GLU A 152 -10.01 -13.59 9.84
N LYS A 153 -8.91 -14.32 9.61
CA LYS A 153 -8.90 -15.45 8.67
C LYS A 153 -9.79 -16.61 9.12
N ASP A 154 -10.13 -16.69 10.40
CA ASP A 154 -10.99 -17.74 10.95
C ASP A 154 -12.49 -17.45 10.79
N ASN A 155 -12.88 -16.26 10.33
CA ASN A 155 -14.27 -15.81 10.20
C ASN A 155 -14.72 -15.54 8.75
N ALA A 156 -13.94 -15.94 7.74
CA ALA A 156 -14.24 -15.73 6.32
C ALA A 156 -14.40 -17.05 5.56
#